data_AF-A0A651F7M9-F1
#
_entry.id   AF-A0A651F7M9-F1
#
_cell.length_a   1.000
_cell.length_b   1.000
_cell.length_c   1.000
_cell.angle_alpha   90.00
_cell.angle_beta   90.00
_cell.angle_gamma   90.00
#
_symmetry.space_group_name_H-M   'P 1'
#
loop_
_entity.id
_entity.type
_entity.pdbx_description
1 polymer ?
#
loop_
_entity_poly.entity_id
_entity_poly.type
_entity_poly.pdbx_seq_one_letter_code
_entity_poly.pdbx_strand_id
1 'polypeptide(L)'
;MIGPGTGVRVYLACGVTDMRKGIAGLAALAQDQLRQKPASGAVFAFRGKRGDRLKLPYWDGQGFCLYYKVLERGRFPWPSAGDGA
;
A
#
# COMPACT_ATOMS: atom_id res chain seq x y z
N MET A 1 4.75 17.83 -7.18
CA MET A 1 3.59 17.93 -6.27
C MET A 1 3.68 16.75 -5.33
N ILE A 2 3.71 16.95 -4.00
CA ILE A 2 3.81 15.83 -3.05
C ILE A 2 2.39 15.34 -2.76
N GLY A 3 1.94 14.37 -3.55
CA GLY A 3 0.63 13.75 -3.41
C GLY A 3 0.22 13.05 -4.70
N PRO A 4 -0.56 11.96 -4.65
CA PRO A 4 -1.11 11.36 -5.84
C PRO A 4 -2.12 12.32 -6.49
N GLY A 5 -2.14 12.35 -7.82
CA GLY A 5 -3.11 13.16 -8.59
C GLY A 5 -4.54 12.64 -8.46
N THR A 6 -5.50 13.40 -9.01
CA THR A 6 -6.90 12.96 -9.13
C THR A 6 -7.00 11.74 -10.05
N GLY A 7 -7.93 10.82 -9.75
CA GLY A 7 -8.13 9.61 -10.54
C GLY A 7 -7.03 8.56 -10.41
N VAL A 8 -6.17 8.66 -9.39
CA VAL A 8 -5.09 7.68 -9.15
C VAL A 8 -5.66 6.27 -8.97
N ARG A 9 -4.99 5.29 -9.57
CA ARG A 9 -5.31 3.89 -9.33
C ARG A 9 -4.77 3.46 -7.97
N VAL A 10 -5.61 2.79 -7.18
CA VAL A 10 -5.22 2.20 -5.90
C VAL A 10 -5.24 0.68 -6.04
N TYR A 11 -4.11 0.04 -5.76
CA TYR A 11 -4.02 -1.41 -5.65
C TYR A 11 -3.96 -1.80 -4.19
N LEU A 12 -4.77 -2.76 -3.79
CA LEU A 12 -4.84 -3.21 -2.41
C LEU A 12 -4.24 -4.60 -2.28
N ALA A 13 -3.23 -4.74 -1.40
CA ALA A 13 -2.64 -6.04 -1.10
C ALA A 13 -3.53 -6.83 -0.13
N CYS A 14 -4.29 -7.78 -0.67
CA CYS A 14 -5.08 -8.69 0.15
C CYS A 14 -4.18 -9.50 1.10
N GLY A 15 -4.64 -9.69 2.34
CA GLY A 15 -3.89 -10.40 3.38
C GLY A 15 -3.08 -9.48 4.31
N VAL A 16 -1.97 -10.00 4.84
CA VAL A 16 -1.19 -9.39 5.92
C VAL A 16 0.20 -9.04 5.43
N THR A 17 0.62 -7.78 5.64
CA THR A 17 1.96 -7.33 5.31
C THR A 17 2.80 -7.04 6.55
N ASP A 18 4.07 -7.43 6.52
CA ASP A 18 5.05 -7.04 7.52
C ASP A 18 5.35 -5.54 7.45
N MET A 19 4.81 -4.79 8.41
CA MET A 19 4.92 -3.32 8.47
C MET A 19 6.32 -2.80 8.81
N ARG A 20 7.32 -3.68 9.08
CA ARG A 20 8.72 -3.27 9.21
C ARG A 20 9.35 -2.90 7.87
N LYS A 21 8.76 -3.33 6.76
CA LYS A 21 9.25 -3.01 5.40
C LYS A 21 9.16 -1.50 5.12
N GLY A 22 10.26 -0.94 4.66
CA GLY A 22 10.33 0.41 4.08
C GLY A 22 9.90 0.38 2.60
N ILE A 23 10.15 1.49 1.90
CA ILE A 23 9.76 1.68 0.49
C ILE A 23 10.24 0.53 -0.40
N ALA A 24 11.53 0.17 -0.35
CA ALA A 24 12.09 -0.89 -1.20
C ALA A 24 11.39 -2.25 -1.00
N GLY A 25 11.15 -2.61 0.26
CA GLY A 25 10.46 -3.87 0.59
C GLY A 25 8.99 -3.86 0.17
N LEU A 26 8.29 -2.73 0.25
CA LEU A 26 6.90 -2.63 -0.20
C LEU A 26 6.79 -2.55 -1.72
N ALA A 27 7.74 -1.90 -2.39
CA ALA A 27 7.83 -1.87 -3.85
C ALA A 27 8.06 -3.29 -4.41
N ALA A 28 8.93 -4.08 -3.76
CA ALA A 28 9.09 -5.49 -4.11
C ALA A 28 7.76 -6.26 -3.99
N LEU A 29 6.97 -6.05 -2.93
CA LEU A 29 5.65 -6.69 -2.80
C LEU A 29 4.66 -6.23 -3.88
N ALA A 30 4.66 -4.94 -4.25
CA ALA A 30 3.83 -4.44 -5.35
C ALA A 30 4.18 -5.14 -6.68
N GLN A 31 5.47 -5.37 -6.93
CA GLN A 31 5.93 -6.09 -8.11
C GLN A 31 5.62 -7.59 -8.05
N ASP A 32 5.95 -8.25 -6.95
CA ASP A 32 5.93 -9.71 -6.87
C ASP A 32 4.54 -10.26 -6.58
N GLN A 33 3.77 -9.61 -5.70
CA GLN A 33 2.45 -10.08 -5.28
C GLN A 33 1.33 -9.49 -6.13
N LEU A 34 1.38 -8.17 -6.38
CA LEU A 34 0.32 -7.48 -7.15
C LEU A 34 0.59 -7.48 -8.65
N ARG A 35 1.78 -7.92 -9.08
CA ARG A 35 2.21 -7.95 -10.49
C ARG A 35 2.10 -6.57 -11.15
N GLN A 36 2.37 -5.51 -10.38
CA GLN A 36 2.29 -4.13 -10.84
C GLN A 36 3.67 -3.48 -10.86
N LYS A 37 3.86 -2.51 -11.76
CA LYS A 37 5.05 -1.66 -11.74
C LYS A 37 4.99 -0.70 -10.54
N PRO A 38 5.94 -0.75 -9.58
CA PRO A 38 5.88 0.09 -8.40
C PRO A 38 5.98 1.60 -8.70
N ALA A 39 6.71 1.95 -9.77
CA ALA A 39 6.87 3.33 -10.23
C ALA A 39 5.84 3.77 -11.29
N SER A 40 4.63 3.20 -11.27
CA SER A 40 3.56 3.52 -12.23
C SER A 40 2.78 4.80 -11.93
N GLY A 41 3.02 5.42 -10.76
CA GLY A 41 2.18 6.50 -10.25
C GLY A 41 0.93 6.01 -9.50
N ALA A 42 0.66 4.69 -9.49
CA ALA A 42 -0.38 4.11 -8.66
C ALA A 42 -0.01 4.14 -7.18
N VAL A 43 -1.02 4.11 -6.32
CA VAL A 43 -0.87 3.96 -4.88
C VAL A 43 -1.04 2.48 -4.52
N PHE A 44 -0.11 1.93 -3.76
CA PHE A 44 -0.17 0.55 -3.29
C PHE A 44 -0.52 0.52 -1.81
N ALA A 45 -1.63 -0.11 -1.44
CA ALA A 45 -2.09 -0.16 -0.06
C ALA A 45 -1.73 -1.48 0.62
N PHE A 46 -0.99 -1.38 1.72
CA PHE A 46 -0.61 -2.52 2.55
C PHE A 46 -1.09 -2.31 3.98
N ARG A 47 -1.62 -3.38 4.61
CA ARG A 47 -2.10 -3.37 5.98
C ARG A 47 -1.38 -4.41 6.84
N GLY A 48 -1.07 -4.03 8.08
CA GLY A 48 -0.44 -4.93 9.05
C GLY A 48 -1.43 -5.93 9.67
N LYS A 49 -0.91 -6.99 10.28
CA LYS A 49 -1.73 -8.05 10.93
C LYS A 49 -2.70 -7.51 11.99
N ARG A 50 -2.24 -6.54 12.80
CA ARG A 50 -3.05 -5.87 13.83
C ARG A 50 -4.17 -5.01 13.24
N GLY A 51 -4.02 -4.59 11.99
CA GLY A 51 -5.03 -3.87 11.23
C GLY A 51 -5.17 -2.40 11.56
N ASP A 52 -4.40 -1.88 12.51
CA ASP A 52 -4.30 -0.49 12.95
C ASP A 52 -3.32 0.34 12.11
N ARG A 53 -2.50 -0.31 11.28
CA ARG A 53 -1.41 0.28 10.51
C ARG A 53 -1.59 0.08 9.02
N LEU A 54 -1.34 1.14 8.26
CA LEU A 54 -1.48 1.18 6.82
C LEU A 54 -0.32 1.95 6.20
N LYS A 55 0.32 1.36 5.20
CA LYS A 55 1.40 1.99 4.41
C LYS A 55 0.96 2.12 2.94
N LEU A 56 1.14 3.32 2.39
CA LEU A 56 0.79 3.69 1.01
C LEU A 56 2.02 4.24 0.27
N PRO A 57 2.93 3.39 -0.24
CA PRO A 57 3.95 3.85 -1.17
C PRO A 57 3.34 4.21 -2.54
N TYR A 58 3.85 5.29 -3.13
CA TYR A 58 3.57 5.70 -4.51
C TYR A 58 4.77 6.45 -5.09
N TRP A 59 4.90 6.43 -6.41
CA TRP A 59 5.92 7.19 -7.14
C TRP A 59 5.32 8.50 -7.65
N ASP A 60 5.90 9.64 -7.29
CA ASP A 60 5.36 10.96 -7.63
C ASP A 60 5.86 11.51 -8.98
N GLY A 61 6.67 10.73 -9.70
CA GLY A 61 7.35 11.13 -10.93
C GLY A 61 8.86 11.32 -10.74
N GLN A 62 9.31 11.70 -9.54
CA GLN A 62 10.71 11.96 -9.22
C GLN A 62 11.26 10.99 -8.16
N GLY A 63 10.40 10.51 -7.27
CA GLY A 63 10.79 9.66 -6.15
C GLY A 63 9.62 8.86 -5.58
N PHE A 64 9.95 7.98 -4.65
CA PHE A 64 8.92 7.32 -3.84
C PHE A 64 8.55 8.18 -2.65
N CYS A 65 7.25 8.35 -2.46
CA CYS A 65 6.67 8.85 -1.23
C CYS A 65 6.01 7.70 -0.48
N LEU A 66 5.95 7.79 0.85
CA LEU A 66 5.28 6.82 1.70
C LEU A 66 4.38 7.53 2.71
N TYR A 67 3.06 7.36 2.56
CA TYR A 67 2.16 7.68 3.67
C TYR A 67 2.10 6.50 4.63
N TYR A 68 2.26 6.78 5.92
CA TYR A 68 2.12 5.80 6.98
C TYR A 68 1.06 6.31 7.97
N LYS A 69 -0.07 5.60 8.03
CA LYS A 69 -1.17 5.92 8.93
C LYS A 69 -1.27 4.87 10.03
N VAL A 70 -1.35 5.34 11.26
CA VAL A 70 -1.58 4.52 12.45
C VAL A 70 -2.87 5.04 13.10
N LEU A 71 -3.82 4.14 13.37
CA LEU A 71 -5.03 4.49 14.09
C LEU A 71 -4.75 4.46 15.59
N GLU A 72 -5.25 5.47 16.32
CA GLU A 72 -5.23 5.45 17.78
C GLU A 72 -6.17 4.37 18.35
N ARG A 73 -7.31 4.15 17.67
CA ARG A 73 -8.29 3.12 18.02
C ARG A 73 -8.90 2.47 16.78
N GLY A 74 -9.21 1.18 16.89
CA GLY A 74 -9.91 0.44 15.85
C GLY A 74 -8.97 -0.18 14.82
N ARG A 75 -9.55 -0.56 13.68
CA ARG A 75 -8.85 -1.26 12.60
C ARG A 75 -9.37 -0.77 11.26
N PHE A 76 -8.49 -0.68 10.26
CA PHE A 76 -8.92 -0.46 8.89
C PHE A 76 -9.76 -1.65 8.41
N PRO A 77 -10.88 -1.44 7.71
CA PRO A 77 -11.55 -2.51 6.99
C PRO A 77 -10.61 -3.02 5.90
N TRP A 78 -10.56 -4.34 5.73
CA TRP A 78 -9.68 -4.96 4.75
C TRP A 78 -10.33 -6.23 4.22
N PRO A 79 -10.33 -6.46 2.90
CA PRO A 79 -10.86 -7.68 2.35
C PRO A 79 -10.05 -8.88 2.84
N SER A 80 -10.77 -9.94 3.15
CA SER A 80 -10.22 -11.26 3.36
C SER A 80 -9.78 -11.82 1.99
N ALA A 81 -8.80 -12.73 1.98
CA ALA A 81 -8.37 -13.37 0.74
C ALA A 81 -9.50 -14.20 0.06
N GLY A 82 -10.60 -14.46 0.77
CA GLY A 82 -11.80 -15.14 0.23
C GLY A 82 -12.83 -14.19 -0.39
N ASP A 83 -12.69 -12.87 -0.24
CA ASP A 83 -13.71 -11.89 -0.67
C ASP A 83 -13.60 -11.50 -2.16
N GLY A 84 -12.68 -12.13 -2.91
CA GLY A 84 -12.34 -11.78 -4.29
C GLY A 84 -12.46 -12.94 -5.28
N ALA A 85 -13.40 -13.86 -5.04
CA ALA A 85 -13.81 -14.88 -6.02
C ALA A 85 -14.83 -14.31 -7.01
#